data_AF-A0A4Y9QDW3-F1
#
_entry.id   AF-A0A4Y9QDW3-F1
#
_cell.length_a   1.000
_cell.length_b   1.000
_cell.length_c   1.000
_cell.angle_alpha   90.00
_cell.angle_beta   90.00
_cell.angle_gamma   90.00
#
_symmetry.space_group_name_H-M   'P 1'
#
loop_
_entity.id
_entity.type
_entity.pdbx_description
1 polymer ?
#
loop_
_entity_poly.entity_id
_entity_poly.type
_entity_poly.pdbx_seq_one_letter_code
_entity_poly.pdbx_strand_id
1 'polypeptide(L)' 'MNGALKAAWALTAFVVVAGIVLWIVYDRPVFAVFIVLGVLTGIGALVTGRTASEEGPTP' A
#
# COMPACT_ATOMS: atom_id res chain seq x y z
N MET A 1 13.32 9.95 -7.47
CA MET A 1 12.09 9.17 -7.74
C MET A 1 10.96 10.16 -7.94
N ASN A 2 10.21 10.06 -9.04
CA ASN A 2 9.14 10.98 -9.41
C ASN A 2 8.24 11.29 -8.19
N GLY A 3 7.92 12.56 -7.92
CA GLY A 3 7.25 12.98 -6.67
C GLY A 3 5.93 12.23 -6.38
N ALA A 4 5.23 11.84 -7.45
CA ALA A 4 4.03 11.02 -7.39
C ALA A 4 4.28 9.61 -6.81
N LEU A 5 5.39 8.95 -7.19
CA LEU A 5 5.74 7.62 -6.68
C LEU A 5 6.03 7.65 -5.19
N LYS A 6 6.67 8.74 -4.71
CA LYS A 6 6.95 8.94 -3.29
C LYS A 6 5.69 9.16 -2.48
N ALA A 7 4.69 9.88 -3.01
CA ALA A 7 3.40 10.08 -2.35
C ALA A 7 2.60 8.76 -2.23
N ALA A 8 2.58 7.95 -3.30
CA ALA A 8 1.91 6.64 -3.28
C ALA A 8 2.55 5.67 -2.28
N TRP A 9 3.89 5.67 -2.19
CA TRP A 9 4.61 4.87 -1.20
C TRP A 9 4.40 5.36 0.24
N ALA A 10 4.33 6.68 0.46
CA ALA A 10 4.05 7.25 1.78
C ALA A 10 2.65 6.89 2.28
N LEU A 11 1.63 6.94 1.41
CA LEU A 11 0.27 6.53 1.74
C LEU A 11 0.21 5.05 2.15
N THR A 12 0.89 4.19 1.39
CA THR A 12 0.95 2.74 1.67
C THR A 12 1.61 2.48 3.03
N ALA A 13 2.77 3.10 3.28
CA ALA A 13 3.46 2.99 4.55
C ALA A 13 2.59 3.49 5.72
N PHE A 14 1.88 4.61 5.53
CA PHE A 14 0.98 5.16 6.55
C PHE A 14 -0.16 4.20 6.89
N VAL A 15 -0.81 3.60 5.90
CA VAL A 15 -1.90 2.63 6.13
C VAL A 15 -1.40 1.40 6.88
N VAL A 16 -0.24 0.86 6.53
CA VAL A 16 0.36 -0.29 7.22
C VAL A 16 0.67 0.05 8.68
N VAL A 17 1.31 1.20 8.94
CA VAL A 17 1.65 1.64 10.30
C VAL A 17 0.39 1.92 11.11
N ALA A 18 -0.59 2.63 10.56
CA ALA A 18 -1.86 2.92 11.24
C ALA A 18 -2.62 1.63 11.58
N GLY A 19 -2.62 0.64 10.70
CA GLY A 19 -3.21 -0.68 10.95
C GLY A 19 -2.52 -1.41 12.11
N ILE A 20 -1.19 -1.41 12.16
CA ILE A 20 -0.41 -2.01 13.25
C ILE A 20 -0.71 -1.30 14.58
N VAL A 21 -0.70 0.04 14.58
CA VAL A 21 -0.96 0.84 15.80
C VAL A 21 -2.37 0.61 16.32
N LEU A 22 -3.41 0.65 15.46
CA LEU A 22 -4.78 0.37 15.88
C LEU A 22 -4.96 -1.07 16.38
N TRP A 23 -4.27 -2.04 15.78
CA TRP A 23 -4.35 -3.43 16.25
C TRP A 23 -3.74 -3.60 17.65
N ILE A 24 -2.57 -3.00 17.90
CA ILE A 24 -1.91 -3.05 19.21
C ILE A 24 -2.71 -2.30 20.29
N VAL A 25 -3.32 -1.16 19.96
CA VAL A 25 -4.05 -0.33 20.94
C VAL A 25 -5.38 -0.97 21.36
N TYR A 26 -6.09 -1.61 20.43
CA TYR A 26 -7.46 -2.09 20.67
C TYR A 26 -7.59 -3.61 20.82
N ASP A 27 -6.56 -4.39 20.48
CA ASP A 27 -6.52 -5.88 20.56
C ASP A 27 -7.74 -6.58 19.93
N ARG A 28 -8.42 -5.90 19.00
CA ARG A 28 -9.61 -6.41 18.32
C ARG A 28 -9.26 -6.92 16.93
N PRO A 29 -9.74 -8.11 16.54
CA PRO A 29 -9.44 -8.69 15.22
C PRO A 29 -10.01 -7.87 14.06
N VAL A 30 -11.03 -7.03 14.30
CA VAL A 30 -11.62 -6.14 13.29
C VAL A 30 -10.61 -5.11 12.77
N PHE A 31 -9.62 -4.71 13.58
CA PHE A 31 -8.58 -3.77 13.15
C PHE A 31 -7.48 -4.43 12.31
N ALA A 32 -7.32 -5.75 12.41
CA ALA A 32 -6.45 -6.50 11.49
C ALA A 32 -6.95 -6.41 10.03
N VAL A 33 -8.24 -6.14 9.81
CA VAL A 33 -8.80 -5.91 8.47
C VAL A 33 -8.15 -4.70 7.79
N PHE A 34 -7.79 -3.65 8.53
CA PHE A 34 -7.06 -2.49 7.97
C PHE A 34 -5.64 -2.85 7.55
N ILE A 35 -4.97 -3.75 8.29
CA ILE A 35 -3.67 -4.29 7.91
C ILE A 35 -3.81 -5.10 6.62
N VAL A 36 -4.79 -6.01 6.57
CA VAL A 36 -5.05 -6.85 5.40
C VAL A 36 -5.37 -6.01 4.16
N LEU A 37 -6.27 -5.03 4.27
CA LEU A 37 -6.58 -4.09 3.17
C LEU A 37 -5.34 -3.29 2.75
N GLY A 38 -4.55 -2.80 3.71
CA GLY A 38 -3.32 -2.07 3.44
C GLY A 38 -2.28 -2.89 2.70
N VAL A 39 -2.09 -4.14 3.12
CA VAL A 39 -1.18 -5.10 2.49
C VAL A 39 -1.68 -5.51 1.12
N LEU A 40 -2.97 -5.84 0.95
CA LEU A 40 -3.57 -6.16 -0.36
C LEU A 40 -3.46 -4.98 -1.32
N THR A 41 -3.67 -3.76 -0.85
CA THR A 41 -3.54 -2.55 -1.67
C THR A 41 -2.09 -2.31 -2.07
N GLY A 42 -1.14 -2.45 -1.14
CA GLY A 42 0.28 -2.32 -1.41
C GLY A 42 0.78 -3.38 -2.40
N ILE A 43 0.36 -4.64 -2.25
CA ILE A 43 0.68 -5.73 -3.17
C ILE A 43 0.04 -5.49 -4.54
N GLY A 44 -1.24 -5.10 -4.59
CA GLY A 44 -1.92 -4.76 -5.83
C GLY A 44 -1.24 -3.61 -6.57
N ALA A 45 -0.82 -2.57 -5.86
CA ALA A 45 -0.05 -1.46 -6.42
C ALA A 45 1.35 -1.87 -6.89
N LEU A 46 2.01 -2.83 -6.24
CA LEU A 46 3.29 -3.37 -6.69
C LEU A 46 3.14 -4.25 -7.94
N VAL A 47 2.10 -5.08 -8.00
CA VAL A 47 1.81 -5.93 -9.16
C VAL A 47 1.40 -5.07 -10.35
N THR A 48 0.39 -4.20 -10.18
CA THR A 48 -0.11 -3.30 -11.23
C THR A 48 0.87 -2.20 -11.60
N GLY A 49 1.63 -1.67 -10.63
CA GLY A 49 2.65 -0.65 -10.87
C GLY A 49 3.86 -1.17 -11.64
N ARG A 50 4.14 -2.48 -11.56
CA ARG A 50 5.12 -3.11 -12.46
C ARG A 50 4.57 -3.30 -13.88
N THR A 51 3.32 -3.75 -14.02
CA THR A 51 2.72 -3.94 -15.37
C THR A 51 2.53 -2.62 -16.11
N ALA A 52 2.17 -1.54 -15.39
CA ALA A 52 2.06 -0.20 -15.99
C ALA A 52 3.43 0.40 -16.39
N SER A 53 4.54 -0.13 -15.89
CA SER A 53 5.88 0.34 -16.24
C SER A 53 6.44 -0.31 -17.51
N GLU A 54 5.84 -1.39 -18.02
CA GLU A 54 6.23 -2.05 -19.27
C GLU A 54 5.49 -1.51 -20.51
N GLU A 55 4.39 -0.77 -20.33
CA GLU A 55 3.62 -0.18 -21.44
C GLU A 55 4.09 1.27 -21.75
N GLY A 56 5.39 1.42 -21.99
CA GLY A 56 5.99 2.65 -22.54
C GLY A 56 6.13 2.53 -24.06
N PRO A 57 5.69 3.54 -24.85
CA PRO A 57 5.32 3.42 -26.27
C PRO A 57 6.37 2.75 -27.17
N THR A 58 5.95 1.71 -27.88
CA THR A 58 6.64 1.09 -29.03
C THR A 58 6.94 2.10 -30.15
N PRO A 59 8.04 1.90 -30.91
CA PRO A 59 8.83 2.94 -31.61
C PRO A 59 8.14 3.63 -32.79
#